data_AF-A0A0P9DSX5-F1
#
_entry.id   AF-A0A0P9DSX5-F1
#
_cell.length_a   1.000
_cell.length_b   1.000
_cell.length_c   1.000
_cell.angle_alpha   90.00
_cell.angle_beta   90.00
_cell.angle_gamma   90.00
#
_symmetry.space_group_name_H-M   'P 1'
#
loop_
_entity.id
_entity.type
_entity.pdbx_description
1 polymer ?
#
loop_
_entity_poly.entity_id
_entity_poly.type
_entity_poly.pdbx_seq_one_letter_code
_entity_poly.pdbx_strand_id
1 'polypeptide(L)'
;MVKPPYQVEGEGPEYETDWSLGAQCGIDDLDAITKAHNICDEMGIDPISFGNTVGCAMELYEKGKIPKEKLYGLELKFGNSQAIVELAWRTAYRIGFGNDIALGAKRLAEKYGAPEIAMHVKGLELPAYDPRGAKGYGLAYATSNRGGCHLRAYMIAPEILGIPEKLDPLKTEGKASWVKTLQDVCSICDSLVRMQILGLCARG
;
A
#
# COMPACT_ATOMS: atom_id res chain seq x y z
N MET A 1 14.73 11.56 -16.49
CA MET A 1 15.70 11.56 -15.37
C MET A 1 15.10 12.35 -14.23
N VAL A 2 15.09 11.73 -13.05
CA VAL A 2 14.70 12.36 -11.78
C VAL A 2 15.65 13.52 -11.47
N LYS A 3 15.15 14.65 -10.96
CA LYS A 3 15.97 15.86 -10.72
C LYS A 3 16.79 15.75 -9.42
N PRO A 4 17.89 16.53 -9.29
CA PRO A 4 18.55 16.72 -8.00
C PRO A 4 17.55 17.16 -6.91
N PRO A 5 17.61 16.58 -5.68
CA PRO A 5 18.62 15.66 -5.14
C PRO A 5 18.28 14.15 -5.27
N TYR A 6 17.28 13.78 -6.07
CA TYR A 6 16.67 12.45 -6.08
C TYR A 6 17.07 11.58 -7.27
N GLN A 7 18.16 11.91 -7.97
CA GLN A 7 18.54 11.25 -9.22
C GLN A 7 18.69 9.72 -9.06
N VAL A 8 18.00 8.99 -9.93
CA VAL A 8 18.06 7.53 -10.10
C VAL A 8 17.77 7.14 -11.55
N GLU A 9 18.17 5.93 -11.89
CA GLU A 9 17.79 5.21 -13.10
C GLU A 9 17.10 3.90 -12.67
N GLY A 10 15.96 3.58 -13.29
CA GLY A 10 15.12 2.44 -12.93
C GLY A 10 13.79 2.43 -13.68
N GLU A 11 12.93 1.46 -13.35
CA GLU A 11 11.58 1.29 -13.93
C GLU A 11 10.49 1.62 -12.88
N GLY A 12 9.23 1.73 -13.32
CA GLY A 12 8.11 2.15 -12.46
C GLY A 12 8.09 3.65 -12.15
N PRO A 13 7.38 4.10 -11.09
CA PRO A 13 6.57 3.29 -10.17
C PRO A 13 5.24 2.83 -10.77
N GLU A 14 4.73 1.70 -10.28
CA GLU A 14 3.35 1.26 -10.55
C GLU A 14 2.33 2.08 -9.74
N TYR A 15 1.04 2.02 -10.10
CA TYR A 15 -0.04 2.78 -9.45
C TYR A 15 -0.06 2.66 -7.92
N GLU A 16 0.08 1.44 -7.40
CA GLU A 16 0.06 1.16 -5.95
C GLU A 16 1.26 1.79 -5.22
N THR A 17 2.44 1.74 -5.86
CA THR A 17 3.67 2.33 -5.34
C THR A 17 3.57 3.86 -5.32
N ASP A 18 3.10 4.46 -6.42
CA ASP A 18 2.93 5.92 -6.51
C ASP A 18 1.96 6.42 -5.43
N TRP A 19 0.85 5.71 -5.23
CA TRP A 19 -0.07 6.00 -4.13
C TRP A 19 0.58 5.83 -2.74
N SER A 20 1.24 4.70 -2.48
CA SER A 20 1.72 4.36 -1.14
C SER A 20 2.86 5.28 -0.68
N LEU A 21 3.74 5.67 -1.59
CA LEU A 21 4.86 6.57 -1.33
C LEU A 21 4.48 8.05 -1.47
N GLY A 22 3.47 8.35 -2.29
CA GLY A 22 2.96 9.69 -2.53
C GLY A 22 1.77 10.03 -1.63
N ALA A 23 0.57 9.84 -2.17
CA ALA A 23 -0.69 10.30 -1.57
C ALA A 23 -0.92 9.79 -0.14
N GLN A 24 -0.57 8.53 0.17
CA GLN A 24 -0.66 7.95 1.51
C GLN A 24 0.23 8.68 2.54
N CYS A 25 1.33 9.28 2.08
CA CYS A 25 2.26 10.06 2.90
C CYS A 25 2.06 11.58 2.73
N GLY A 26 1.04 12.02 2.00
CA GLY A 26 0.77 13.43 1.69
C GLY A 26 1.82 14.07 0.77
N ILE A 27 2.55 13.29 -0.02
CA ILE A 27 3.66 13.72 -0.88
C ILE A 27 3.22 13.77 -2.34
N ASP A 28 3.54 14.87 -3.03
CA ASP A 28 3.28 15.10 -4.46
C ASP A 28 4.56 15.23 -5.30
N ASP A 29 5.73 15.07 -4.67
CA ASP A 29 7.03 15.10 -5.34
C ASP A 29 7.35 13.74 -5.98
N LEU A 30 6.99 13.62 -7.26
CA LEU A 30 7.24 12.42 -8.06
C LEU A 30 8.73 12.05 -8.14
N ASP A 31 9.64 13.02 -8.06
CA ASP A 31 11.07 12.74 -8.09
C ASP A 31 11.50 12.00 -6.81
N ALA A 32 11.01 12.44 -5.65
CA ALA A 32 11.25 11.78 -4.37
C ALA A 32 10.57 10.40 -4.28
N ILE A 33 9.33 10.29 -4.77
CA ILE A 33 8.59 9.02 -4.86
C ILE A 33 9.37 8.01 -5.69
N THR A 34 9.86 8.42 -6.86
CA THR A 34 10.66 7.56 -7.75
C THR A 34 11.96 7.13 -7.08
N LYS A 35 12.62 8.01 -6.33
CA LYS A 35 13.82 7.67 -5.56
C LYS A 35 13.54 6.65 -4.46
N ALA A 36 12.47 6.84 -3.69
CA ALA A 36 12.09 5.92 -2.64
C ALA A 36 11.71 4.54 -3.22
N HIS A 37 10.97 4.51 -4.32
CA HIS A 37 10.65 3.28 -5.05
C HIS A 37 11.91 2.54 -5.50
N ASN A 38 12.85 3.24 -6.15
CA ASN A 38 14.10 2.63 -6.59
C ASN A 38 14.90 2.02 -5.42
N ILE A 39 14.92 2.68 -4.26
CA ILE A 39 15.54 2.09 -3.05
C ILE A 39 14.77 0.84 -2.60
N CYS A 40 13.43 0.85 -2.62
CA CYS A 40 12.63 -0.32 -2.28
C CYS A 40 12.94 -1.51 -3.20
N ASP A 41 13.03 -1.28 -4.52
CA ASP A 41 13.36 -2.32 -5.50
C ASP A 41 14.76 -2.91 -5.25
N GLU A 42 15.78 -2.05 -5.15
CA GLU A 42 17.17 -2.47 -4.93
C GLU A 42 17.36 -3.22 -3.59
N MET A 43 16.55 -2.90 -2.59
CA MET A 43 16.65 -3.47 -1.24
C MET A 43 15.65 -4.63 -0.99
N GLY A 44 14.77 -4.94 -1.95
CA GLY A 44 13.75 -5.98 -1.80
C GLY A 44 12.68 -5.65 -0.75
N ILE A 45 12.25 -4.39 -0.67
CA ILE A 45 11.20 -3.91 0.24
C ILE A 45 9.90 -3.75 -0.56
N ASP A 46 8.78 -4.28 -0.06
CA ASP A 46 7.46 -4.00 -0.63
C ASP A 46 7.09 -2.51 -0.44
N PRO A 47 6.96 -1.72 -1.52
CA PRO A 47 6.65 -0.30 -1.41
C PRO A 47 5.24 -0.03 -0.85
N ILE A 48 4.29 -0.97 -0.97
CA ILE A 48 2.92 -0.79 -0.46
C ILE A 48 2.94 -0.82 1.07
N SER A 49 3.46 -1.90 1.65
CA SER A 49 3.61 -2.03 3.11
C SER A 49 4.56 -0.96 3.67
N PHE A 50 5.64 -0.62 2.97
CA PHE A 50 6.56 0.43 3.42
C PHE A 50 5.88 1.79 3.47
N GLY A 51 5.26 2.25 2.38
CA GLY A 51 4.57 3.53 2.31
C GLY A 51 3.45 3.66 3.35
N ASN A 52 2.62 2.61 3.51
CA ASN A 52 1.61 2.57 4.56
C ASN A 52 2.22 2.67 5.97
N THR A 53 3.34 1.99 6.22
CA THR A 53 4.01 2.05 7.53
C THR A 53 4.60 3.43 7.80
N VAL A 54 5.14 4.11 6.78
CA VAL A 54 5.60 5.49 6.90
C VAL A 54 4.43 6.44 7.15
N GLY A 55 3.31 6.31 6.44
CA GLY A 55 2.09 7.10 6.70
C GLY A 55 1.56 6.89 8.13
N CYS A 56 1.55 5.64 8.61
CA CYS A 56 1.23 5.34 10.01
C CYS A 56 2.21 6.02 10.99
N ALA A 57 3.49 6.06 10.66
CA ALA A 57 4.50 6.74 11.47
C ALA A 57 4.29 8.27 11.48
N MET A 58 3.89 8.86 10.35
CA MET A 58 3.56 10.28 10.25
C MET A 58 2.36 10.62 11.15
N GLU A 59 1.30 9.81 11.13
CA GLU A 59 0.15 10.03 12.03
C GLU A 59 0.52 9.85 13.52
N LEU A 60 1.35 8.85 13.86
CA LEU A 60 1.89 8.70 15.22
C LEU A 60 2.71 9.92 15.65
N TYR A 61 3.47 10.51 14.72
CA TYR A 61 4.28 11.69 14.98
C TYR A 61 3.42 12.93 15.23
N GLU A 62 2.38 13.16 14.42
CA GLU A 62 1.41 14.24 14.64
C GLU A 62 0.68 14.11 15.98
N LYS A 63 0.37 12.88 16.41
CA LYS A 63 -0.22 12.61 17.73
C LYS A 63 0.79 12.70 18.89
N GLY A 64 2.06 13.03 18.62
CA GLY A 64 3.11 13.17 19.63
C GLY A 64 3.51 11.85 20.30
N LYS A 65 3.25 10.70 19.67
CA LYS A 65 3.52 9.38 20.25
C LYS A 65 4.95 8.89 20.01
N ILE A 66 5.64 9.41 18.99
CA ILE A 66 7.03 9.05 18.70
C ILE A 66 7.99 10.01 19.42
N PRO A 67 8.90 9.51 20.30
CA PRO A 67 9.94 10.33 20.91
C PRO A 67 10.87 10.95 19.86
N LYS A 68 11.08 12.27 19.93
CA LYS A 68 11.87 13.02 18.93
C LYS A 68 13.32 12.55 18.86
N GLU A 69 13.86 12.07 19.97
CA GLU A 69 15.23 11.60 20.11
C GLU A 69 15.50 10.38 19.23
N LYS A 70 14.48 9.55 18.96
CA LYS A 70 14.60 8.38 18.08
C LYS A 70 14.71 8.75 16.60
N LEU A 71 14.30 9.95 16.23
CA LEU A 71 14.23 10.39 14.84
C LEU A 71 15.52 11.04 14.35
N TYR A 72 16.45 11.36 15.25
CA TYR A 72 17.74 11.97 14.91
C TYR A 72 17.59 13.20 14.00
N GLY A 73 16.61 14.06 14.30
CA GLY A 73 16.31 15.27 13.53
C GLY A 73 15.39 15.08 12.32
N LEU A 74 14.99 13.84 11.98
CA LEU A 74 14.02 13.58 10.92
C LEU A 74 12.62 14.01 11.37
N GLU A 75 11.96 14.89 10.61
CA GLU A 75 10.57 15.27 10.88
C GLU A 75 9.59 14.38 10.09
N LEU A 76 8.79 13.58 10.79
CA LEU A 76 7.78 12.70 10.16
C LEU A 76 6.44 13.43 10.00
N LYS A 77 6.44 14.59 9.35
CA LYS A 77 5.21 15.30 8.97
C LYS A 77 4.71 14.75 7.64
N PHE A 78 3.39 14.66 7.47
CA PHE A 78 2.82 14.43 6.14
C PHE A 78 3.33 15.48 5.15
N GLY A 79 3.66 15.04 3.94
CA GLY A 79 4.27 15.88 2.90
C GLY A 79 5.78 16.05 2.98
N ASN A 80 6.47 15.41 3.93
CA ASN A 80 7.93 15.43 3.95
C ASN A 80 8.53 14.39 2.98
N SER A 81 8.79 14.79 1.74
CA SER A 81 9.42 13.97 0.70
C SER A 81 10.78 13.38 1.10
N GLN A 82 11.58 14.09 1.89
CA GLN A 82 12.87 13.58 2.35
C GLN A 82 12.69 12.40 3.32
N ALA A 83 11.60 12.39 4.10
CA ALA A 83 11.37 11.36 5.09
C ALA A 83 11.14 9.97 4.46
N ILE A 84 10.39 9.87 3.35
CA ILE A 84 10.20 8.58 2.65
C ILE A 84 11.52 8.04 2.09
N VAL A 85 12.34 8.90 1.47
CA VAL A 85 13.62 8.50 0.87
C VAL A 85 14.60 8.06 1.96
N GLU A 86 14.69 8.83 3.04
CA GLU A 86 15.59 8.54 4.15
C GLU A 86 15.18 7.27 4.91
N LEU A 87 13.88 7.07 5.12
CA LEU A 87 13.38 5.87 5.80
C LEU A 87 13.51 4.63 4.94
N ALA A 88 13.51 4.71 3.60
CA ALA A 88 13.62 3.53 2.74
C ALA A 88 14.93 2.76 3.02
N TRP A 89 16.07 3.44 2.96
CA TRP A 89 17.36 2.79 3.23
C TRP A 89 17.56 2.49 4.73
N ARG A 90 17.12 3.38 5.64
CA ARG A 90 17.20 3.10 7.09
C ARG A 90 16.40 1.86 7.46
N THR A 91 15.26 1.62 6.82
CA THR A 91 14.44 0.41 6.98
C THR A 91 15.18 -0.81 6.48
N ALA A 92 15.75 -0.76 5.27
CA ALA A 92 16.55 -1.85 4.69
C ALA A 92 17.66 -2.33 5.62
N TYR A 93 18.41 -1.38 6.19
CA TYR A 93 19.55 -1.67 7.08
C TYR A 93 19.17 -1.76 8.57
N ARG A 94 17.89 -1.57 8.92
CA ARG A 94 17.40 -1.51 10.32
C ARG A 94 18.16 -0.51 11.19
N ILE A 95 18.49 0.66 10.65
CA ILE A 95 19.24 1.72 11.35
C ILE A 95 18.29 2.73 11.98
N GLY A 96 18.50 3.02 13.27
CA GLY A 96 17.72 4.03 14.00
C GLY A 96 16.22 3.75 13.95
N PHE A 97 15.42 4.76 13.59
CA PHE A 97 13.97 4.61 13.44
C PHE A 97 13.55 3.67 12.29
N GLY A 98 14.45 3.35 11.36
CA GLY A 98 14.19 2.33 10.34
C GLY A 98 13.92 0.94 10.92
N ASN A 99 14.46 0.62 12.11
CA ASN A 99 14.13 -0.62 12.80
C ASN A 99 12.66 -0.66 13.26
N ASP A 100 12.06 0.48 13.55
CA ASP A 100 10.65 0.60 13.94
C ASP A 100 9.74 0.50 12.70
N ILE A 101 10.11 1.16 11.60
CA ILE A 101 9.41 1.03 10.31
C ILE A 101 9.44 -0.42 9.80
N ALA A 102 10.55 -1.13 9.98
CA ALA A 102 10.70 -2.52 9.55
C ALA A 102 9.81 -3.55 10.30
N LEU A 103 8.94 -3.10 11.23
CA LEU A 103 7.97 -3.95 11.92
C LEU A 103 6.64 -4.11 11.14
N GLY A 104 6.36 -3.21 10.20
CA GLY A 104 5.05 -3.03 9.56
C GLY A 104 4.10 -2.17 10.39
N ALA A 105 3.07 -1.62 9.75
CA ALA A 105 2.17 -0.62 10.34
C ALA A 105 1.45 -1.15 11.58
N LYS A 106 0.97 -2.41 11.53
CA LYS A 106 0.30 -3.06 12.67
C LYS A 106 1.15 -3.00 13.94
N ARG A 107 2.37 -3.55 13.86
CA ARG A 107 3.25 -3.69 15.02
C ARG A 107 3.83 -2.35 15.45
N LEU A 108 4.07 -1.44 14.49
CA LEU A 108 4.48 -0.07 14.78
C LEU A 108 3.42 0.65 15.62
N ALA A 109 2.16 0.63 15.18
CA ALA A 109 1.06 1.28 15.88
C ALA A 109 0.80 0.66 17.27
N GLU A 110 0.85 -0.66 17.39
CA GLU A 110 0.78 -1.38 18.67
C GLU A 110 1.90 -0.93 19.62
N LYS A 111 3.14 -0.86 19.13
CA LYS A 111 4.33 -0.45 19.90
C LYS A 111 4.19 0.97 20.46
N TYR A 112 3.53 1.86 19.74
CA TYR A 112 3.31 3.26 20.16
C TYR A 112 1.91 3.50 20.78
N GLY A 113 1.18 2.42 21.09
CA GLY A 113 -0.09 2.48 21.81
C GLY A 113 -1.19 3.22 21.05
N ALA A 114 -1.28 3.02 19.73
CA ALA A 114 -2.36 3.52 18.88
C ALA A 114 -2.75 2.50 17.78
N PRO A 115 -3.05 1.24 18.12
CA PRO A 115 -3.32 0.19 17.14
C PRO A 115 -4.44 0.53 16.13
N GLU A 116 -5.37 1.42 16.52
CA GLU A 116 -6.51 1.85 15.71
C GLU A 116 -6.13 2.61 14.42
N ILE A 117 -4.92 3.16 14.35
CA ILE A 117 -4.48 3.94 13.18
C ILE A 117 -3.83 3.08 12.10
N ALA A 118 -3.47 1.83 12.42
CA ALA A 118 -2.88 0.92 11.44
C ALA A 118 -3.96 0.36 10.51
N MET A 119 -4.00 0.85 9.28
CA MET A 119 -4.94 0.40 8.25
C MET A 119 -4.49 -0.93 7.64
N HIS A 120 -4.96 -2.05 8.20
CA HIS A 120 -4.57 -3.39 7.77
C HIS A 120 -5.72 -4.41 7.87
N VAL A 121 -5.59 -5.53 7.16
CA VAL A 121 -6.38 -6.75 7.43
C VAL A 121 -5.43 -7.93 7.61
N LYS A 122 -5.58 -8.67 8.73
CA LYS A 122 -4.68 -9.78 9.13
C LYS A 122 -3.20 -9.37 9.25
N GLY A 123 -2.92 -8.08 9.45
CA GLY A 123 -1.58 -7.53 9.59
C GLY A 123 -0.91 -7.14 8.27
N LEU A 124 -1.58 -7.30 7.12
CA LEU A 124 -1.14 -6.76 5.83
C LEU A 124 -1.79 -5.40 5.59
N GLU A 125 -0.97 -4.39 5.28
CA GLU A 125 -1.38 -3.03 4.98
C GLU A 125 -2.35 -2.97 3.79
N LEU A 126 -3.33 -2.07 3.85
CA LEU A 126 -4.32 -1.91 2.79
C LEU A 126 -3.71 -1.24 1.54
N PRO A 127 -4.18 -1.60 0.33
CA PRO A 127 -3.73 -0.98 -0.92
C PRO A 127 -4.50 0.31 -1.25
N ALA A 128 -4.24 0.88 -2.43
CA ALA A 128 -4.65 2.21 -2.90
C ALA A 128 -6.14 2.48 -3.13
N TYR A 129 -7.03 1.74 -2.47
CA TYR A 129 -8.47 1.92 -2.64
C TYR A 129 -9.21 1.85 -1.32
N ASP A 130 -9.94 2.92 -1.05
CA ASP A 130 -10.76 3.06 0.14
C ASP A 130 -12.04 2.19 0.04
N PRO A 131 -12.22 1.19 0.92
CA PRO A 131 -13.37 0.29 0.85
C PRO A 131 -14.70 0.97 1.19
N ARG A 132 -14.70 2.21 1.72
CA ARG A 132 -15.93 2.99 1.95
C ARG A 132 -16.63 3.31 0.63
N GLY A 133 -15.87 3.51 -0.45
CA GLY A 133 -16.34 3.80 -1.79
C GLY A 133 -16.58 2.56 -2.67
N ALA A 134 -16.28 1.34 -2.18
CA ALA A 134 -16.44 0.09 -2.92
C ALA A 134 -16.71 -1.08 -1.94
N LYS A 135 -18.00 -1.35 -1.67
CA LYS A 135 -18.42 -2.28 -0.61
C LYS A 135 -17.99 -3.72 -0.87
N GLY A 136 -18.03 -4.18 -2.12
CA GLY A 136 -17.53 -5.50 -2.48
C GLY A 136 -16.04 -5.62 -2.25
N TYR A 137 -15.29 -4.54 -2.46
CA TYR A 137 -13.86 -4.52 -2.20
C TYR A 137 -13.49 -4.56 -0.72
N GLY A 138 -14.29 -3.92 0.14
CA GLY A 138 -14.18 -4.11 1.58
C GLY A 138 -14.33 -5.59 1.99
N LEU A 139 -15.28 -6.31 1.39
CA LEU A 139 -15.44 -7.75 1.61
C LEU A 139 -14.26 -8.55 1.06
N ALA A 140 -13.71 -8.18 -0.10
CA ALA A 140 -12.52 -8.80 -0.68
C ALA A 140 -11.32 -8.69 0.26
N TYR A 141 -11.06 -7.50 0.85
CA TYR A 141 -10.01 -7.32 1.84
C TYR A 141 -10.22 -8.20 3.07
N ALA A 142 -11.42 -8.18 3.64
CA ALA A 142 -11.75 -8.93 4.85
C ALA A 142 -11.56 -10.46 4.68
N THR A 143 -11.91 -10.99 3.51
CA THR A 143 -11.93 -12.44 3.24
C THR A 143 -10.65 -12.96 2.60
N SER A 144 -9.82 -12.10 2.01
CA SER A 144 -8.56 -12.47 1.36
C SER A 144 -7.68 -13.35 2.27
N ASN A 145 -7.17 -14.44 1.71
CA ASN A 145 -6.41 -15.46 2.45
C ASN A 145 -5.07 -14.95 3.00
N ARG A 146 -4.47 -13.93 2.37
CA ARG A 146 -3.15 -13.38 2.74
C ARG A 146 -3.20 -12.05 3.50
N GLY A 147 -4.39 -11.56 3.83
CA GLY A 147 -4.59 -10.21 4.37
C GLY A 147 -5.15 -9.23 3.34
N GLY A 148 -5.28 -7.96 3.72
CA GLY A 148 -5.97 -6.94 2.93
C GLY A 148 -5.27 -6.64 1.62
N CYS A 149 -5.69 -7.30 0.54
CA CYS A 149 -4.97 -7.27 -0.72
C CYS A 149 -5.93 -7.20 -1.93
N HIS A 150 -5.59 -6.36 -2.90
CA HIS A 150 -6.40 -6.12 -4.09
C HIS A 150 -6.33 -7.22 -5.15
N LEU A 151 -5.23 -7.99 -5.21
CA LEU A 151 -5.00 -9.00 -6.26
C LEU A 151 -5.70 -10.35 -6.00
N ARG A 152 -6.38 -10.51 -4.86
CA ARG A 152 -7.16 -11.73 -4.59
C ARG A 152 -8.60 -11.64 -5.09
N ALA A 153 -9.14 -10.44 -5.21
CA ALA A 153 -10.38 -10.19 -5.93
C ALA A 153 -10.45 -8.71 -6.28
N TYR A 154 -10.15 -8.38 -7.53
CA TYR A 154 -10.05 -7.00 -7.99
C TYR A 154 -11.43 -6.37 -8.25
N MET A 155 -12.23 -6.15 -7.19
CA MET A 155 -13.61 -5.63 -7.30
C MET A 155 -13.69 -4.22 -7.88
N ILE A 156 -12.58 -3.47 -7.93
CA ILE A 156 -12.50 -2.20 -8.66
C ILE A 156 -12.89 -2.37 -10.13
N ALA A 157 -12.56 -3.51 -10.75
CA ALA A 157 -12.98 -3.80 -12.12
C ALA A 157 -14.51 -3.72 -12.29
N PRO A 158 -15.34 -4.52 -11.59
CA PRO A 158 -16.79 -4.43 -11.76
C PRO A 158 -17.44 -3.23 -11.04
N GLU A 159 -16.94 -2.81 -9.87
CA GLU A 159 -17.57 -1.74 -9.07
C GLU A 159 -17.27 -0.32 -9.61
N ILE A 160 -16.07 -0.10 -10.16
CA ILE A 160 -15.64 1.23 -10.62
C ILE A 160 -15.52 1.25 -12.15
N LEU A 161 -14.76 0.33 -12.74
CA LEU A 161 -14.45 0.34 -14.17
C LEU A 161 -15.57 -0.26 -15.04
N GLY A 162 -16.49 -1.01 -14.44
CA GLY A 162 -17.59 -1.68 -15.14
C GLY A 162 -17.17 -2.91 -15.96
N ILE A 163 -16.13 -3.61 -15.54
CA ILE A 163 -15.57 -4.78 -16.22
C ILE A 163 -15.75 -6.04 -15.37
N PRO A 164 -16.36 -7.12 -15.89
CA PRO A 164 -17.01 -7.22 -17.20
C PRO A 164 -18.40 -6.55 -17.25
N GLU A 165 -19.00 -6.29 -16.08
CA GLU A 165 -20.26 -5.53 -15.96
C GLU A 165 -20.17 -4.52 -14.81
N LYS A 166 -20.96 -3.45 -14.90
CA LYS A 166 -20.99 -2.38 -13.90
C LYS A 166 -21.90 -2.76 -12.74
N LEU A 167 -21.29 -2.83 -11.55
CA LEU A 167 -22.00 -2.96 -10.29
C LEU A 167 -22.09 -1.61 -9.58
N ASP A 168 -23.15 -1.42 -8.80
CA ASP A 168 -23.26 -0.28 -7.88
C ASP A 168 -22.25 -0.46 -6.73
N PRO A 169 -21.26 0.43 -6.55
CA PRO A 169 -20.22 0.27 -5.55
C PRO A 169 -20.70 0.47 -4.11
N LEU A 170 -21.87 1.09 -3.88
CA LEU A 170 -22.39 1.41 -2.55
C LEU A 170 -23.35 0.36 -2.00
N LYS A 171 -23.73 -0.61 -2.83
CA LYS A 171 -24.65 -1.71 -2.53
C LYS A 171 -23.92 -2.99 -2.13
N THR A 172 -24.57 -3.83 -1.32
CA THR A 172 -24.00 -5.10 -0.83
C THR A 172 -24.56 -6.31 -1.58
N GLU A 173 -25.68 -6.14 -2.27
CA GLU A 173 -26.38 -7.18 -3.00
C GLU A 173 -25.48 -7.80 -4.09
N GLY A 174 -25.43 -9.13 -4.13
CA GLY A 174 -24.63 -9.89 -5.11
C GLY A 174 -23.10 -9.84 -4.92
N LYS A 175 -22.58 -8.95 -4.05
CA LYS A 175 -21.12 -8.74 -3.91
C LYS A 175 -20.38 -9.97 -3.40
N ALA A 176 -20.97 -10.74 -2.49
CA ALA A 176 -20.35 -11.96 -1.99
C ALA A 176 -20.09 -12.99 -3.10
N SER A 177 -21.05 -13.15 -4.01
CA SER A 177 -20.89 -14.04 -5.17
C SER A 177 -19.78 -13.53 -6.09
N TRP A 178 -19.73 -12.22 -6.35
CA TRP A 178 -18.68 -11.59 -7.15
C TRP A 178 -17.29 -11.76 -6.56
N VAL A 179 -17.13 -11.49 -5.26
CA VAL A 179 -15.86 -11.66 -4.55
C VAL A 179 -15.39 -13.12 -4.63
N LYS A 180 -16.29 -14.08 -4.37
CA LYS A 180 -15.97 -15.51 -4.48
C LYS A 180 -15.52 -15.87 -5.90
N THR A 181 -16.25 -15.43 -6.92
CA THR A 181 -15.90 -15.73 -8.32
C THR A 181 -14.54 -15.15 -8.70
N LEU A 182 -14.27 -13.89 -8.33
CA LEU A 182 -12.98 -13.26 -8.61
C LEU A 182 -11.83 -13.94 -7.84
N GLN A 183 -12.07 -14.39 -6.60
CA GLN A 183 -11.09 -15.18 -5.84
C GLN A 183 -10.74 -16.50 -6.52
N ASP A 184 -11.74 -17.22 -7.04
CA ASP A 184 -11.52 -18.46 -7.78
C ASP A 184 -10.74 -18.20 -9.08
N VAL A 185 -11.13 -17.18 -9.86
CA VAL A 185 -10.47 -16.81 -11.12
C VAL A 185 -9.01 -16.40 -10.88
N CYS A 186 -8.75 -15.52 -9.90
CA CYS A 186 -7.38 -15.13 -9.55
C CYS A 186 -6.55 -16.34 -9.11
N SER A 187 -7.14 -17.29 -8.37
CA SER A 187 -6.46 -18.52 -7.95
C SER A 187 -6.09 -19.42 -9.13
N ILE A 188 -6.97 -19.51 -10.13
CA ILE A 188 -6.69 -20.23 -11.39
C ILE A 188 -5.57 -19.54 -12.17
N CYS A 189 -5.66 -18.22 -12.37
CA CYS A 189 -4.63 -17.45 -13.09
C CYS A 189 -3.26 -17.61 -12.43
N ASP A 190 -3.18 -17.48 -11.11
CA ASP A 190 -1.93 -17.64 -10.37
C ASP A 190 -1.38 -19.07 -10.48
N SER A 191 -2.25 -20.08 -10.43
CA SER A 191 -1.85 -21.49 -10.58
C SER A 191 -1.33 -21.81 -11.99
N LEU A 192 -1.82 -21.10 -13.00
CA LEU A 192 -1.35 -21.19 -14.38
C LEU A 192 -0.14 -20.30 -14.69
N VAL A 193 0.34 -19.53 -13.71
CA VAL A 193 1.39 -18.51 -13.91
C VAL A 193 1.01 -17.54 -15.04
N ARG A 194 -0.27 -17.17 -15.10
CA ARG A 194 -0.79 -16.17 -16.06
C ARG A 194 -1.04 -14.84 -15.37
N MET A 195 -0.69 -13.77 -16.09
CA MET A 195 -0.97 -12.41 -15.64
C MET A 195 -2.48 -12.19 -15.48
N GLN A 196 -2.87 -11.69 -14.31
CA GLN A 196 -4.29 -11.46 -13.97
C GLN A 196 -4.96 -10.42 -14.87
N ILE A 197 -4.22 -9.42 -15.35
CA ILE A 197 -4.74 -8.40 -16.29
C ILE A 197 -5.24 -9.06 -17.58
N LEU A 198 -4.48 -10.02 -18.12
CA LEU A 198 -4.90 -10.77 -19.31
C LEU A 198 -6.07 -11.72 -19.00
N GLY A 199 -6.09 -12.31 -17.80
CA GLY A 199 -7.18 -13.18 -17.35
C GLY A 199 -8.53 -12.47 -17.20
N LEU A 200 -8.53 -11.21 -16.77
CA LEU A 200 -9.74 -10.39 -16.63
C LEU A 200 -10.24 -9.83 -17.98
N CYS A 201 -9.35 -9.71 -18.98
CA CYS A 201 -9.67 -9.26 -20.32
C CYS A 201 -10.03 -10.39 -21.30
N ALA A 202 -9.82 -11.65 -20.92
CA ALA A 202 -10.18 -12.81 -21.73
C ALA A 202 -11.71 -12.97 -21.76
N ARG A 203 -12.35 -12.28 -22.71
CA ARG A 203 -13.74 -12.52 -23.08
C ARG A 203 -13.84 -13.95 -23.63
N GLY A 204 -14.71 -14.76 -23.03
CA GLY A 204 -15.19 -16.00 -23.66
C GLY A 204 -16.01 -15.71 -24.90
#